data_AF-A0A960JJ37-F1
#
_entry.id   AF-A0A960JJ37-F1
#
_cell.length_a   1.000
_cell.length_b   1.000
_cell.length_c   1.000
_cell.angle_alpha   90.00
_cell.angle_beta   90.00
_cell.angle_gamma   90.00
#
_symmetry.space_group_name_H-M   'P 1'
#
loop_
_entity.id
_entity.type
_entity.pdbx_description
1 polymer ?
#
loop_
_entity_poly.entity_id
_entity_poly.type
_entity_poly.pdbx_seq_one_letter_code
_entity_poly.pdbx_strand_id
1 'polypeptide(L)'
;MNREIDNAPVKMNLLRLDLTKVRLDVVHAMDAAIGTETVSSIATRHGAFAGINAGFFRLDTSIFAGDAAGVLMIDRLLISESINNRIALFIDNFQPDRTIVKFAHIDINDTIRIKGKEFRYSGINRERKDDELIEYRPVFHRTTLTGNDGLEVIVRKGKITAILDGKGSSVIPQDGFVISASGKKRAEILPFLKIGRKVKGYSGIRNSAAKGFPNEESNRTSQAFSRAEDITNGIPQLIKNGKIEITWEKEKTSRSFVETRHPRTAAAILKDGKFLMITVDGRTEESGGIGLEDLAKLLLEFGATDAMNLDGGGSTTMFLDGKVVNKPSDKTGERKVSDAILVFPRKYN
;
A
#
# COMPACT_ATOMS: atom_id res chain seq x y z
N MET A 1 -8.27 24.99 6.18
CA MET A 1 -9.70 25.18 6.48
C MET A 1 -9.93 24.81 7.93
N ASN A 2 -10.70 25.62 8.67
CA ASN A 2 -11.04 25.34 10.06
C ASN A 2 -12.56 25.18 10.16
N ARG A 3 -13.02 24.17 10.90
CA ARG A 3 -14.44 23.94 11.20
C ARG A 3 -14.60 23.46 12.63
N GLU A 4 -15.80 23.61 13.15
CA GLU A 4 -16.23 22.93 14.37
C GLU A 4 -17.03 21.68 13.95
N ILE A 5 -16.61 20.51 14.44
CA ILE A 5 -17.26 19.22 14.14
C ILE A 5 -17.41 18.46 15.44
N ASP A 6 -18.65 18.22 15.84
CA ASP A 6 -19.00 17.58 17.11
C ASP A 6 -18.33 18.29 18.31
N ASN A 7 -18.57 19.61 18.40
CA ASN A 7 -18.08 20.51 19.46
C ASN A 7 -16.55 20.54 19.64
N ALA A 8 -15.77 20.13 18.63
CA ALA A 8 -14.33 20.20 18.64
C ALA A 8 -13.81 20.99 17.42
N PRO A 9 -12.79 21.86 17.60
CA PRO A 9 -12.13 22.50 16.48
C PRO A 9 -11.42 21.44 15.63
N VAL A 10 -11.50 21.60 14.31
CA VAL A 10 -10.83 20.73 13.34
C VAL A 10 -10.16 21.58 12.28
N LYS A 11 -8.83 21.44 12.18
CA LYS A 11 -8.00 22.05 11.14
C LYS A 11 -7.67 21.04 10.06
N MET A 12 -7.81 21.48 8.81
CA MET A 12 -7.67 20.62 7.63
C MET A 12 -6.93 21.33 6.52
N ASN A 13 -6.13 20.57 5.77
CA ASN A 13 -5.46 21.02 4.56
C ASN A 13 -5.98 20.21 3.39
N LEU A 14 -6.28 20.89 2.28
CA LEU A 14 -6.93 20.31 1.12
C LEU A 14 -6.12 20.68 -0.11
N LEU A 15 -5.78 19.68 -0.92
CA LEU A 15 -5.16 19.86 -2.21
C LEU A 15 -6.03 19.20 -3.28
N ARG A 16 -6.68 20.04 -4.09
CA ARG A 16 -7.57 19.61 -5.17
C ARG A 16 -6.83 19.69 -6.50
N LEU A 17 -6.66 18.55 -7.14
CA LEU A 17 -5.78 18.33 -8.28
C LEU A 17 -6.58 18.06 -9.56
N ASP A 18 -6.20 18.73 -10.62
CA ASP A 18 -6.63 18.42 -11.98
C ASP A 18 -5.66 17.37 -12.56
N LEU A 19 -6.12 16.12 -12.68
CA LEU A 19 -5.29 15.00 -13.12
C LEU A 19 -4.84 15.09 -14.60
N THR A 20 -5.33 16.08 -15.36
CA THR A 20 -4.79 16.40 -16.69
C THR A 20 -3.53 17.27 -16.63
N LYS A 21 -3.28 17.92 -15.48
CA LYS A 21 -2.15 18.85 -15.28
C LYS A 21 -1.07 18.30 -14.36
N VAL A 22 -1.38 17.24 -13.62
CA VAL A 22 -0.44 16.61 -12.69
C VAL A 22 -0.29 15.13 -12.96
N ARG A 23 0.88 14.60 -12.59
CA ARG A 23 1.15 13.19 -12.45
C ARG A 23 1.20 12.86 -10.97
N LEU A 24 0.65 11.70 -10.62
CA LEU A 24 0.76 11.13 -9.28
C LEU A 24 1.65 9.90 -9.36
N ASP A 25 2.52 9.73 -8.37
CA ASP A 25 3.31 8.52 -8.20
C ASP A 25 3.30 8.11 -6.73
N VAL A 26 3.32 6.80 -6.47
CA VAL A 26 3.58 6.27 -5.13
C VAL A 26 5.07 6.04 -4.99
N VAL A 27 5.66 6.59 -3.94
CA VAL A 27 7.10 6.43 -3.67
C VAL A 27 7.28 5.84 -2.29
N HIS A 28 8.09 4.78 -2.21
CA HIS A 28 8.51 4.23 -0.94
C HIS A 28 9.71 5.01 -0.38
N ALA A 29 9.75 5.11 0.95
CA ALA A 29 10.87 5.60 1.71
C ALA A 29 12.18 4.95 1.25
N MET A 30 13.23 5.77 1.11
CA MET A 30 14.57 5.32 0.72
C MET A 30 14.65 4.61 -0.65
N ASP A 31 13.60 4.66 -1.48
CA ASP A 31 13.48 3.88 -2.74
C ASP A 31 13.74 2.37 -2.54
N ALA A 32 13.38 1.86 -1.37
CA ALA A 32 13.51 0.45 -0.98
C ALA A 32 12.13 -0.17 -0.76
N ALA A 33 12.05 -1.47 -0.46
CA ALA A 33 10.78 -2.10 -0.07
C ALA A 33 10.47 -2.03 1.44
N ILE A 34 11.49 -1.65 2.23
CA ILE A 34 11.43 -1.51 3.69
C ILE A 34 12.25 -0.28 4.07
N GLY A 35 11.96 0.30 5.23
CA GLY A 35 12.54 1.55 5.69
C GLY A 35 11.50 2.65 5.84
N THR A 36 11.86 3.70 6.55
CA THR A 36 10.95 4.83 6.82
C THR A 36 11.64 6.16 6.60
N GLU A 37 10.93 7.11 5.99
CA GLU A 37 11.41 8.44 5.64
C GLU A 37 10.27 9.44 5.85
N THR A 38 10.56 10.70 6.19
CA THR A 38 9.51 11.71 6.29
C THR A 38 8.94 12.03 4.91
N VAL A 39 7.65 12.40 4.82
CA VAL A 39 7.02 12.79 3.54
C VAL A 39 7.77 13.96 2.91
N SER A 40 8.20 14.93 3.73
CA SER A 40 9.02 16.06 3.30
C SER A 40 10.35 15.62 2.66
N SER A 41 11.04 14.63 3.22
CA SER A 41 12.30 14.12 2.70
C SER A 41 12.09 13.34 1.40
N ILE A 42 11.07 12.47 1.35
CA ILE A 42 10.67 11.74 0.13
C ILE A 42 10.36 12.74 -1.00
N ALA A 43 9.47 13.71 -0.74
CA ALA A 43 9.04 14.70 -1.71
C ALA A 43 10.22 15.56 -2.21
N THR A 44 11.09 16.03 -1.31
CA THR A 44 12.24 16.87 -1.65
C THR A 44 13.24 16.11 -2.53
N ARG A 45 13.55 14.86 -2.17
CA ARG A 45 14.53 14.03 -2.90
C ARG A 45 14.06 13.70 -4.33
N HIS A 46 12.75 13.58 -4.52
CA HIS A 46 12.14 13.34 -5.83
C HIS A 46 11.78 14.63 -6.58
N GLY A 47 11.93 15.81 -5.97
CA GLY A 47 11.56 17.09 -6.59
C GLY A 47 10.05 17.25 -6.81
N ALA A 48 9.23 16.64 -5.95
CA ALA A 48 7.79 16.74 -5.99
C ALA A 48 7.32 18.13 -5.51
N PHE A 49 6.28 18.67 -6.15
CA PHE A 49 5.70 19.96 -5.75
C PHE A 49 4.81 19.83 -4.51
N ALA A 50 4.16 18.67 -4.35
CA ALA A 50 3.35 18.35 -3.19
C ALA A 50 3.37 16.84 -2.90
N GLY A 51 2.89 16.45 -1.72
CA GLY A 51 2.70 15.04 -1.38
C GLY A 51 1.96 14.85 -0.07
N ILE A 52 1.43 13.65 0.13
CA ILE A 52 0.85 13.20 1.40
C ILE A 52 1.42 11.84 1.77
N ASN A 53 1.38 11.48 3.06
CA ASN A 53 1.62 10.09 3.46
C ASN A 53 0.54 9.17 2.87
N ALA A 54 0.86 7.89 2.71
CA ALA A 54 0.00 6.95 2.01
C ALA A 54 -0.36 5.72 2.85
N GLY A 55 0.17 4.54 2.51
CA GLY A 55 -0.26 3.26 3.04
C GLY A 55 0.04 3.04 4.52
N PHE A 56 -0.63 2.03 5.09
CA PHE A 56 -0.31 1.51 6.42
C PHE A 56 0.94 0.65 6.35
N PHE A 57 1.69 0.63 7.46
CA PHE A 57 2.98 -0.06 7.51
C PHE A 57 3.34 -0.51 8.93
N ARG A 58 4.40 -1.31 9.00
CA ARG A 58 5.00 -1.79 10.23
C ARG A 58 5.80 -0.69 10.93
N LEU A 59 5.27 -0.23 12.07
CA LEU A 59 5.77 0.90 12.86
C LEU A 59 6.77 0.54 13.98
N ASP A 60 7.48 -0.59 13.88
CA ASP A 60 8.44 -1.00 14.91
C ASP A 60 9.87 -0.51 14.65
N THR A 61 10.82 -0.94 15.48
CA THR A 61 12.24 -0.61 15.35
C THR A 61 13.07 -1.76 14.77
N SER A 62 12.42 -2.77 14.18
CA SER A 62 13.10 -3.90 13.58
C SER A 62 13.76 -3.52 12.26
N ILE A 63 14.58 -4.42 11.72
CA ILE A 63 15.13 -4.27 10.36
C ILE A 63 14.04 -4.26 9.28
N PHE A 64 12.82 -4.70 9.59
CA PHE A 64 11.65 -4.70 8.69
C PHE A 64 10.70 -3.52 8.93
N ALA A 65 11.10 -2.55 9.76
CA ALA A 65 10.34 -1.32 9.93
C ALA A 65 10.07 -0.66 8.57
N GLY A 66 8.85 -0.19 8.33
CA GLY A 66 8.43 0.34 7.03
C GLY A 66 7.86 -0.69 6.05
N ASP A 67 7.90 -1.98 6.37
CA ASP A 67 7.19 -3.01 5.60
C ASP A 67 5.68 -2.67 5.48
N ALA A 68 5.16 -2.66 4.26
CA ALA A 68 3.80 -2.24 3.97
C ALA A 68 2.78 -3.25 4.50
N ALA A 69 1.78 -2.76 5.25
CA ALA A 69 0.72 -3.54 5.88
C ALA A 69 -0.53 -3.65 4.98
N GLY A 70 -0.31 -4.04 3.73
CA GLY A 70 -1.30 -4.13 2.68
C GLY A 70 -0.63 -3.99 1.31
N VAL A 71 -1.43 -4.10 0.25
CA VAL A 71 -0.89 -4.10 -1.11
C VAL A 71 -0.07 -2.85 -1.39
N LEU A 72 1.13 -3.05 -1.94
CA LEU A 72 1.97 -1.98 -2.45
C LEU A 72 2.55 -2.42 -3.79
N MET A 73 2.34 -1.61 -4.82
CA MET A 73 2.94 -1.76 -6.14
C MET A 73 3.50 -0.41 -6.56
N ILE A 74 4.74 -0.39 -7.02
CA ILE A 74 5.39 0.81 -7.54
C ILE A 74 6.05 0.43 -8.87
N ASP A 75 5.86 1.23 -9.91
CA ASP A 75 6.41 0.97 -11.25
C ASP A 75 6.07 -0.45 -11.76
N ARG A 76 4.85 -0.90 -11.49
CA ARG A 76 4.33 -2.26 -11.78
C ARG A 76 5.04 -3.40 -11.05
N LEU A 77 5.94 -3.11 -10.12
CA LEU A 77 6.58 -4.09 -9.27
C LEU A 77 5.74 -4.25 -8.01
N LEU A 78 5.12 -5.42 -7.84
CA LEU A 78 4.38 -5.74 -6.61
C LEU A 78 5.40 -5.98 -5.48
N ILE A 79 5.40 -5.04 -4.53
CA ILE A 79 6.30 -4.96 -3.37
C ILE A 79 5.72 -5.69 -2.18
N SER A 80 4.45 -5.46 -1.82
CA SER A 80 3.80 -6.09 -0.66
C SER A 80 2.44 -6.70 -1.02
N GLU A 81 2.06 -7.78 -0.32
CA GLU A 81 0.82 -8.51 -0.58
C GLU A 81 -0.45 -7.75 -0.17
N SER A 82 -1.58 -8.11 -0.77
CA SER A 82 -2.88 -7.67 -0.27
C SER A 82 -3.27 -8.40 1.02
N ILE A 83 -3.99 -7.72 1.90
CA ILE A 83 -4.47 -8.28 3.18
C ILE A 83 -5.98 -8.02 3.31
N ASN A 84 -6.73 -9.03 3.76
CA ASN A 84 -8.15 -8.91 4.17
C ASN A 84 -9.07 -8.20 3.16
N ASN A 85 -8.80 -8.29 1.85
CA ASN A 85 -9.57 -7.62 0.81
C ASN A 85 -9.76 -6.11 1.10
N ARG A 86 -8.71 -5.46 1.62
CA ARG A 86 -8.68 -4.02 1.94
C ARG A 86 -8.79 -3.17 0.68
N ILE A 87 -9.28 -1.95 0.85
CA ILE A 87 -9.33 -0.99 -0.26
C ILE A 87 -7.92 -0.52 -0.63
N ALA A 88 -7.72 -0.23 -1.91
CA ALA A 88 -6.48 0.33 -2.41
C ALA A 88 -6.75 1.46 -3.42
N LEU A 89 -5.77 2.35 -3.53
CA LEU A 89 -5.70 3.40 -4.54
C LEU A 89 -4.83 2.89 -5.69
N PHE A 90 -5.38 2.92 -6.90
CA PHE A 90 -4.71 2.53 -8.14
C PHE A 90 -4.42 3.78 -8.97
N ILE A 91 -3.18 3.93 -9.44
CA ILE A 91 -2.74 5.00 -10.31
C ILE A 91 -2.36 4.42 -11.67
N ASP A 92 -2.95 4.96 -12.74
CA ASP A 92 -2.61 4.66 -14.14
C ASP A 92 -2.13 5.95 -14.81
N ASN A 93 -0.85 6.01 -15.17
CA ASN A 93 -0.28 7.10 -15.95
C ASN A 93 0.08 6.70 -17.39
N PHE A 94 -0.45 5.59 -17.92
CA PHE A 94 -0.20 5.17 -19.31
C PHE A 94 -0.96 6.02 -20.33
N GLN A 95 -1.90 6.86 -19.88
CA GLN A 95 -2.52 7.86 -20.73
C GLN A 95 -1.61 9.10 -20.83
N PRO A 96 -1.34 9.60 -22.06
CA PRO A 96 -0.41 10.71 -22.26
C PRO A 96 -0.94 12.03 -21.67
N ASP A 97 -2.25 12.24 -21.67
CA ASP A 97 -2.89 13.51 -21.32
C ASP A 97 -3.39 13.60 -19.87
N ARG A 98 -3.38 12.48 -19.12
CA ARG A 98 -3.93 12.46 -17.75
C ARG A 98 -3.44 11.30 -16.90
N THR A 99 -3.48 11.50 -15.59
CA THR A 99 -3.44 10.41 -14.61
C THR A 99 -4.86 9.92 -14.38
N ILE A 100 -5.03 8.61 -14.24
CA ILE A 100 -6.31 8.00 -13.83
C ILE A 100 -6.11 7.42 -12.44
N VAL A 101 -7.00 7.80 -11.52
CA VAL A 101 -7.07 7.22 -10.17
C VAL A 101 -8.34 6.40 -10.02
N LYS A 102 -8.25 5.23 -9.39
CA LYS A 102 -9.39 4.40 -9.01
C LYS A 102 -9.22 3.88 -7.59
N PHE A 103 -10.34 3.64 -6.90
CA PHE A 103 -10.36 2.91 -5.65
C PHE A 103 -11.06 1.57 -5.84
N ALA A 104 -10.48 0.50 -5.30
CA ALA A 104 -11.11 -0.81 -5.31
C ALA A 104 -10.60 -1.70 -4.17
N HIS A 105 -11.46 -2.58 -3.66
CA HIS A 105 -11.02 -3.70 -2.82
C HIS A 105 -10.26 -4.71 -3.66
N ILE A 106 -9.17 -5.24 -3.11
CA ILE A 106 -8.30 -6.18 -3.81
C ILE A 106 -7.80 -7.30 -2.90
N ASP A 107 -7.84 -8.52 -3.43
CA ASP A 107 -7.17 -9.71 -2.90
C ASP A 107 -6.31 -10.27 -4.04
N ILE A 108 -5.01 -10.41 -3.83
CA ILE A 108 -4.02 -10.92 -4.77
C ILE A 108 -3.63 -12.33 -4.29
N ASN A 109 -3.61 -13.27 -5.22
CA ASN A 109 -3.15 -14.62 -5.00
C ASN A 109 -1.76 -14.80 -5.63
N ASP A 110 -0.72 -14.70 -4.81
CA ASP A 110 0.64 -15.04 -5.19
C ASP A 110 0.91 -16.53 -4.92
N THR A 111 1.24 -17.28 -5.96
CA THR A 111 1.52 -18.71 -5.90
C THR A 111 2.72 -19.10 -6.75
N ILE A 112 3.31 -20.24 -6.42
CA ILE A 112 4.27 -20.95 -7.27
C ILE A 112 3.77 -22.34 -7.59
N ARG A 113 4.06 -22.80 -8.80
CA ARG A 113 3.84 -24.18 -9.22
C ARG A 113 5.17 -24.90 -9.41
N ILE A 114 5.36 -25.99 -8.66
CA ILE A 114 6.53 -26.86 -8.72
C ILE A 114 6.07 -28.30 -8.92
N LYS A 115 6.52 -28.96 -9.99
CA LYS A 115 6.11 -30.33 -10.36
C LYS A 115 4.58 -30.50 -10.40
N GLY A 116 3.87 -29.50 -10.94
CA GLY A 116 2.41 -29.52 -11.05
C GLY A 116 1.65 -29.16 -9.77
N LYS A 117 2.28 -29.22 -8.60
CA LYS A 117 1.66 -28.79 -7.33
C LYS A 117 1.80 -27.27 -7.16
N GLU A 118 0.70 -26.63 -6.76
CA GLU A 118 0.64 -25.21 -6.44
C GLU A 118 0.86 -24.99 -4.93
N PHE A 119 1.65 -23.97 -4.60
CA PHE A 119 1.89 -23.50 -3.24
C PHE A 119 1.59 -22.01 -3.20
N ARG A 120 0.76 -21.61 -2.25
CA ARG A 120 0.44 -20.20 -2.01
C ARG A 120 1.44 -19.61 -1.03
N TYR A 121 1.93 -18.41 -1.36
CA TYR A 121 2.74 -17.62 -0.45
C TYR A 121 1.89 -17.09 0.72
N SER A 122 2.48 -17.13 1.91
CA SER A 122 1.97 -16.44 3.10
C SER A 122 2.15 -14.92 2.98
N GLY A 123 3.13 -14.47 2.20
CA GLY A 123 3.42 -13.06 1.92
C GLY A 123 4.63 -12.90 1.00
N ILE A 124 4.95 -11.67 0.68
CA ILE A 124 6.08 -11.31 -0.19
C ILE A 124 6.92 -10.22 0.47
N ASN A 125 8.24 -10.24 0.28
CA ASN A 125 9.15 -9.16 0.65
C ASN A 125 8.97 -8.63 2.09
N ARG A 126 8.70 -9.54 3.03
CA ARG A 126 8.51 -9.21 4.44
C ARG A 126 9.20 -10.23 5.33
N GLU A 127 9.23 -9.96 6.63
CA GLU A 127 9.73 -10.93 7.61
C GLU A 127 9.00 -12.28 7.48
N ARG A 128 9.77 -13.38 7.41
CA ARG A 128 9.24 -14.75 7.48
C ARG A 128 9.00 -15.13 8.93
N LYS A 129 7.76 -15.45 9.28
CA LYS A 129 7.37 -15.98 10.60
C LYS A 129 7.34 -17.51 10.59
N ASP A 130 7.01 -18.11 11.73
CA ASP A 130 6.82 -19.55 11.87
C ASP A 130 5.73 -20.08 10.94
N ASP A 131 5.91 -21.30 10.43
CA ASP A 131 4.99 -21.98 9.53
C ASP A 131 4.64 -21.20 8.23
N GLU A 132 5.47 -20.26 7.77
CA GLU A 132 5.22 -19.44 6.56
C GLU A 132 6.03 -19.85 5.34
N LEU A 133 5.51 -19.46 4.15
CA LEU A 133 6.20 -19.51 2.85
C LEU A 133 6.23 -18.09 2.28
N ILE A 134 7.42 -17.48 2.14
CA ILE A 134 7.60 -16.11 1.68
C ILE A 134 8.34 -16.08 0.34
N GLU A 135 7.93 -15.18 -0.57
CA GLU A 135 8.69 -14.84 -1.76
C GLU A 135 9.52 -13.58 -1.51
N TYR A 136 10.82 -13.62 -1.77
CA TYR A 136 11.69 -12.45 -1.76
C TYR A 136 12.15 -12.11 -3.18
N ARG A 137 11.78 -10.92 -3.64
CA ARG A 137 12.05 -10.38 -4.98
C ARG A 137 13.17 -9.35 -4.91
N PRO A 138 13.84 -9.03 -6.04
CA PRO A 138 14.97 -8.10 -6.05
C PRO A 138 14.67 -6.72 -5.48
N VAL A 139 13.42 -6.27 -5.57
CA VAL A 139 12.95 -4.99 -5.01
C VAL A 139 13.03 -4.94 -3.48
N PHE A 140 13.07 -6.09 -2.81
CA PHE A 140 13.05 -6.15 -1.34
C PHE A 140 14.30 -5.54 -0.71
N HIS A 141 15.43 -6.20 -0.95
CA HIS A 141 16.73 -5.92 -0.36
C HIS A 141 17.79 -6.75 -1.11
N ARG A 142 19.07 -6.58 -0.79
CA ARG A 142 20.15 -7.41 -1.37
C ARG A 142 20.04 -8.88 -0.95
N THR A 143 19.56 -9.13 0.26
CA THR A 143 19.36 -10.46 0.84
C THR A 143 17.98 -10.58 1.47
N THR A 144 17.54 -11.81 1.74
CA THR A 144 16.22 -12.10 2.37
C THR A 144 16.09 -11.62 3.81
N LEU A 145 17.19 -11.22 4.46
CA LEU A 145 17.24 -10.79 5.87
C LEU A 145 16.73 -11.84 6.89
N THR A 146 16.49 -13.08 6.44
CA THR A 146 15.97 -14.16 7.28
C THR A 146 17.04 -14.75 8.20
N GLY A 147 16.59 -15.35 9.31
CA GLY A 147 17.43 -16.14 10.20
C GLY A 147 17.77 -17.53 9.64
N ASN A 148 18.72 -18.22 10.30
CA ASN A 148 19.24 -19.53 9.89
C ASN A 148 18.33 -20.73 10.27
N ASP A 149 17.06 -20.50 10.51
CA ASP A 149 16.08 -21.48 10.98
C ASP A 149 15.14 -21.99 9.87
N GLY A 150 15.36 -21.54 8.63
CA GLY A 150 14.50 -21.82 7.48
C GLY A 150 15.15 -22.59 6.35
N LEU A 151 14.33 -22.80 5.33
CA LEU A 151 14.70 -23.27 4.01
C LEU A 151 14.71 -22.08 3.04
N GLU A 152 15.81 -21.87 2.33
CA GLU A 152 15.94 -20.86 1.29
C GLU A 152 16.21 -21.53 -0.07
N VAL A 153 15.35 -21.25 -1.05
CA VAL A 153 15.45 -21.81 -2.41
C VAL A 153 15.71 -20.68 -3.39
N ILE A 154 16.88 -20.67 -4.00
CA ILE A 154 17.25 -19.66 -4.97
C ILE A 154 16.75 -20.08 -6.34
N VAL A 155 15.94 -19.23 -6.98
CA VAL A 155 15.40 -19.43 -8.32
C VAL A 155 16.01 -18.38 -9.25
N ARG A 156 16.62 -18.81 -10.36
CA ARG A 156 17.13 -17.91 -11.42
C ARG A 156 16.55 -18.32 -12.76
N LYS A 157 16.07 -17.36 -13.55
CA LYS A 157 15.46 -17.60 -14.87
C LYS A 157 14.42 -18.74 -14.84
N GLY A 158 13.61 -18.76 -13.78
CA GLY A 158 12.55 -19.75 -13.56
C GLY A 158 13.00 -21.18 -13.21
N LYS A 159 14.25 -21.39 -12.79
CA LYS A 159 14.76 -22.70 -12.34
C LYS A 159 15.41 -22.62 -10.97
N ILE A 160 15.24 -23.66 -10.16
CA ILE A 160 15.94 -23.81 -8.87
C ILE A 160 17.44 -23.96 -9.12
N THR A 161 18.25 -23.07 -8.57
CA THR A 161 19.73 -23.13 -8.66
C THR A 161 20.39 -23.52 -7.35
N ALA A 162 19.74 -23.26 -6.21
CA ALA A 162 20.23 -23.68 -4.90
C ALA A 162 19.05 -24.03 -3.97
N ILE A 163 19.31 -24.95 -3.04
CA ILE A 163 18.40 -25.34 -1.95
C ILE A 163 19.25 -25.32 -0.69
N LEU A 164 19.01 -24.36 0.20
CA LEU A 164 19.81 -24.10 1.38
C LEU A 164 18.92 -24.32 2.61
N ASP A 165 19.09 -25.46 3.27
CA ASP A 165 18.27 -25.84 4.42
C ASP A 165 19.00 -25.55 5.73
N GLY A 166 18.32 -24.93 6.70
CA GLY A 166 18.94 -24.41 7.93
C GLY A 166 19.84 -23.19 7.68
N LYS A 167 19.48 -22.37 6.69
CA LYS A 167 20.21 -21.15 6.28
C LYS A 167 19.22 -20.00 6.08
N GLY A 168 19.70 -18.78 6.24
CA GLY A 168 18.96 -17.55 5.99
C GLY A 168 19.80 -16.50 5.28
N SER A 169 19.19 -15.33 5.06
CA SER A 169 19.82 -14.15 4.45
C SER A 169 20.50 -14.44 3.11
N SER A 170 19.85 -15.25 2.25
CA SER A 170 20.35 -15.54 0.92
C SER A 170 20.35 -14.30 0.04
N VAL A 171 21.33 -14.17 -0.85
CA VAL A 171 21.33 -13.12 -1.88
C VAL A 171 20.15 -13.33 -2.83
N ILE A 172 19.38 -12.26 -3.08
CA ILE A 172 18.24 -12.29 -3.98
C ILE A 172 18.74 -12.03 -5.41
N PRO A 173 18.58 -12.97 -6.35
CA PRO A 173 19.12 -12.82 -7.70
C PRO A 173 18.28 -11.83 -8.53
N GLN A 174 18.94 -10.91 -9.24
CA GLN A 174 18.28 -9.91 -10.10
C GLN A 174 17.45 -10.52 -11.23
N ASP A 175 17.80 -11.73 -11.69
CA ASP A 175 17.09 -12.49 -12.72
C ASP A 175 16.17 -13.58 -12.14
N GLY A 176 15.71 -13.40 -10.89
CA GLY A 176 14.82 -14.35 -10.23
C GLY A 176 14.38 -13.88 -8.84
N PHE A 177 14.29 -14.82 -7.90
CA PHE A 177 13.77 -14.59 -6.54
C PHE A 177 14.25 -15.69 -5.58
N VAL A 178 13.97 -15.52 -4.29
CA VAL A 178 14.18 -16.55 -3.26
C VAL A 178 12.84 -16.98 -2.68
N ILE A 179 12.63 -18.28 -2.55
CA ILE A 179 11.52 -18.86 -1.78
C ILE A 179 12.06 -19.18 -0.40
N SER A 180 11.47 -18.62 0.65
CA SER A 180 11.85 -18.89 2.02
C SER A 180 10.72 -19.59 2.77
N ALA A 181 11.01 -20.65 3.52
CA ALA A 181 9.98 -21.43 4.21
C ALA A 181 10.39 -21.88 5.62
N SER A 182 9.43 -21.88 6.55
CA SER A 182 9.57 -22.38 7.94
C SER A 182 8.59 -23.51 8.23
N GLY A 183 8.90 -24.30 9.26
CA GLY A 183 7.95 -25.21 9.91
C GLY A 183 7.14 -26.07 8.94
N LYS A 184 5.81 -26.00 9.05
CA LYS A 184 4.87 -26.77 8.22
C LYS A 184 5.04 -26.46 6.73
N LYS A 185 5.23 -25.20 6.35
CA LYS A 185 5.39 -24.80 4.94
C LYS A 185 6.70 -25.32 4.35
N ARG A 186 7.78 -25.30 5.14
CA ARG A 186 9.04 -25.96 4.79
C ARG A 186 8.83 -27.46 4.54
N ALA A 187 8.21 -28.18 5.48
CA ALA A 187 7.94 -29.61 5.33
C ALA A 187 7.05 -29.92 4.12
N GLU A 188 6.09 -29.06 3.81
CA GLU A 188 5.17 -29.21 2.68
C GLU A 188 5.89 -29.08 1.32
N ILE A 189 6.77 -28.09 1.17
CA ILE A 189 7.40 -27.78 -0.13
C ILE A 189 8.65 -28.61 -0.41
N LEU A 190 9.39 -29.00 0.63
CA LEU A 190 10.70 -29.66 0.52
C LEU A 190 10.72 -30.89 -0.43
N PRO A 191 9.73 -31.81 -0.41
CA PRO A 191 9.70 -32.97 -1.32
C PRO A 191 9.59 -32.60 -2.81
N PHE A 192 9.17 -31.37 -3.11
CA PHE A 192 8.98 -30.87 -4.47
C PHE A 192 10.20 -30.12 -5.00
N LEU A 193 11.26 -29.97 -4.23
CA LEU A 193 12.45 -29.22 -4.64
C LEU A 193 13.51 -30.14 -5.26
N LYS A 194 14.12 -29.69 -6.36
CA LYS A 194 15.31 -30.31 -6.98
C LYS A 194 16.03 -29.25 -7.80
N ILE A 195 17.36 -29.18 -7.72
CA ILE A 195 18.16 -28.29 -8.58
C ILE A 195 17.82 -28.56 -10.06
N GLY A 196 17.69 -27.48 -10.84
CA GLY A 196 17.30 -27.48 -12.25
C GLY A 196 15.79 -27.57 -12.49
N ARG A 197 14.97 -27.85 -11.45
CA ARG A 197 13.52 -27.92 -11.59
C ARG A 197 12.94 -26.55 -11.93
N LYS A 198 12.02 -26.52 -12.90
CA LYS A 198 11.29 -25.31 -13.26
C LYS A 198 10.32 -24.90 -12.15
N VAL A 199 10.28 -23.62 -11.86
CA VAL A 199 9.33 -22.96 -10.98
C VAL A 199 8.54 -21.97 -11.83
N LYS A 200 7.22 -22.02 -11.76
CA LYS A 200 6.34 -21.03 -12.40
C LYS A 200 5.68 -20.20 -11.32
N GLY A 201 6.01 -18.91 -11.25
CA GLY A 201 5.31 -17.94 -10.41
C GLY A 201 4.02 -17.49 -11.07
N TYR A 202 3.00 -17.25 -10.27
CA TYR A 202 1.72 -16.67 -10.67
C TYR A 202 1.34 -15.62 -9.64
N SER A 203 1.14 -14.39 -10.09
CA SER A 203 0.54 -13.30 -9.30
C SER A 203 -0.66 -12.79 -10.06
N GLY A 204 -1.80 -12.69 -9.40
CA GLY A 204 -3.04 -12.22 -10.02
C GLY A 204 -4.14 -12.02 -8.99
N ILE A 205 -5.17 -11.26 -9.38
CA ILE A 205 -6.29 -10.99 -8.48
C ILE A 205 -7.07 -12.28 -8.20
N ARG A 206 -7.25 -12.56 -6.92
CA ARG A 206 -8.18 -13.56 -6.43
C ARG A 206 -9.58 -12.99 -6.51
N ASN A 207 -10.31 -13.35 -7.55
CA ASN A 207 -11.75 -13.11 -7.54
C ASN A 207 -12.36 -13.92 -6.40
N SER A 208 -12.83 -13.24 -5.36
CA SER A 208 -13.71 -13.80 -4.32
C SER A 208 -15.11 -14.02 -4.91
N ALA A 209 -15.18 -14.82 -5.98
CA ALA A 209 -16.41 -15.40 -6.47
C ALA A 209 -16.23 -16.92 -6.38
N ALA A 210 -16.75 -17.49 -5.29
CA ALA A 210 -17.16 -18.88 -5.30
C ALA A 210 -17.97 -19.11 -6.60
N LYS A 211 -17.53 -20.05 -7.45
CA LYS A 211 -18.22 -20.57 -8.65
C LYS A 211 -19.25 -19.62 -9.29
N GLY A 212 -18.79 -18.81 -10.24
CA GLY A 212 -19.65 -17.98 -11.10
C GLY A 212 -18.93 -16.70 -11.53
N PHE A 213 -18.54 -16.63 -12.80
CA PHE A 213 -17.97 -15.43 -13.43
C PHE A 213 -18.99 -14.27 -13.49
N PRO A 214 -18.52 -13.03 -13.74
CA PRO A 214 -17.98 -12.04 -12.80
C PRO A 214 -19.05 -11.08 -12.23
N ASN A 215 -18.81 -10.53 -11.04
CA ASN A 215 -19.55 -9.34 -10.57
C ASN A 215 -18.88 -8.05 -11.09
N GLU A 216 -19.62 -6.95 -11.22
CA GLU A 216 -19.07 -5.69 -11.77
C GLU A 216 -17.83 -5.19 -11.01
N GLU A 217 -17.76 -5.43 -9.70
CA GLU A 217 -16.62 -5.07 -8.86
C GLU A 217 -15.34 -5.82 -9.28
N SER A 218 -15.39 -7.14 -9.49
CA SER A 218 -14.25 -7.95 -9.93
C SER A 218 -13.70 -7.53 -11.30
N ASN A 219 -14.58 -7.14 -12.24
CA ASN A 219 -14.18 -6.62 -13.53
C ASN A 219 -13.48 -5.26 -13.39
N ARG A 220 -14.02 -4.36 -12.56
CA ARG A 220 -13.42 -3.04 -12.29
C ARG A 220 -12.06 -3.18 -11.60
N THR A 221 -11.94 -4.05 -10.58
CA THR A 221 -10.67 -4.31 -9.88
C THR A 221 -9.64 -4.93 -10.83
N SER A 222 -10.03 -5.91 -11.64
CA SER A 222 -9.13 -6.54 -12.62
C SER A 222 -8.62 -5.55 -13.67
N GLN A 223 -9.50 -4.69 -14.18
CA GLN A 223 -9.09 -3.62 -15.11
C GLN A 223 -8.22 -2.56 -14.44
N ALA A 224 -8.54 -2.14 -13.21
CA ALA A 224 -7.73 -1.19 -12.47
C ALA A 224 -6.32 -1.73 -12.22
N PHE A 225 -6.20 -2.95 -11.70
CA PHE A 225 -4.93 -3.60 -11.42
C PHE A 225 -4.10 -3.84 -12.67
N SER A 226 -4.70 -4.33 -13.77
CA SER A 226 -3.96 -4.58 -15.01
C SER A 226 -3.42 -3.31 -15.68
N ARG A 227 -4.02 -2.15 -15.39
CA ARG A 227 -3.59 -0.84 -15.90
C ARG A 227 -2.81 -0.02 -14.90
N ALA A 228 -2.76 -0.43 -13.63
CA ALA A 228 -2.05 0.31 -12.61
C ALA A 228 -0.54 0.30 -12.90
N GLU A 229 0.05 1.45 -12.75
CA GLU A 229 1.49 1.63 -12.57
C GLU A 229 1.81 1.48 -11.09
N ASP A 230 1.08 2.22 -10.24
CA ASP A 230 1.23 2.20 -8.80
C ASP A 230 -0.05 1.82 -8.07
N ILE A 231 0.11 1.21 -6.91
CA ILE A 231 -0.96 0.87 -5.97
C ILE A 231 -0.46 1.12 -4.56
N THR A 232 -1.22 1.85 -3.74
CA THR A 232 -0.99 1.92 -2.29
C THR A 232 -2.25 1.52 -1.52
N ASN A 233 -2.04 0.91 -0.35
CA ASN A 233 -3.12 0.39 0.49
C ASN A 233 -3.77 1.52 1.30
N GLY A 234 -4.99 1.26 1.78
CA GLY A 234 -5.58 2.03 2.86
C GLY A 234 -6.68 1.24 3.55
N ILE A 235 -7.19 1.78 4.65
CA ILE A 235 -8.30 1.20 5.40
C ILE A 235 -9.04 2.30 6.18
N PRO A 236 -10.39 2.29 6.21
CA PRO A 236 -11.32 1.62 5.30
C PRO A 236 -11.66 2.47 4.05
N GLN A 237 -12.48 1.91 3.14
CA GLN A 237 -13.29 2.74 2.23
C GLN A 237 -14.16 3.69 3.05
N LEU A 238 -14.39 4.90 2.54
CA LEU A 238 -15.25 5.90 3.16
C LEU A 238 -16.51 6.15 2.34
N ILE A 239 -16.36 6.29 1.02
CA ILE A 239 -17.42 6.65 0.09
C ILE A 239 -17.30 5.80 -1.17
N LYS A 240 -18.43 5.34 -1.69
CA LYS A 240 -18.53 4.65 -2.98
C LYS A 240 -19.76 5.13 -3.74
N ASN A 241 -19.60 5.45 -5.02
CA ASN A 241 -20.68 5.93 -5.89
C ASN A 241 -21.54 7.07 -5.26
N GLY A 242 -20.90 8.01 -4.57
CA GLY A 242 -21.52 9.19 -3.93
C GLY A 242 -22.28 8.88 -2.63
N LYS A 243 -22.08 7.72 -2.02
CA LYS A 243 -22.71 7.31 -0.76
C LYS A 243 -21.66 6.93 0.27
N ILE A 244 -21.90 7.29 1.54
CA ILE A 244 -21.06 6.84 2.65
C ILE A 244 -21.16 5.31 2.73
N GLU A 245 -20.02 4.63 2.66
CA GLU A 245 -19.90 3.17 2.72
C GLU A 245 -18.59 2.82 3.45
N ILE A 246 -18.64 2.87 4.78
CA ILE A 246 -17.48 2.62 5.64
C ILE A 246 -17.31 1.12 5.88
N THR A 247 -16.38 0.50 5.17
CA THR A 247 -16.22 -0.97 5.06
C THR A 247 -15.32 -1.59 6.14
N TRP A 248 -15.28 -0.99 7.32
CA TRP A 248 -14.32 -1.35 8.37
C TRP A 248 -14.41 -2.82 8.82
N GLU A 249 -15.61 -3.40 8.90
CA GLU A 249 -15.82 -4.81 9.25
C GLU A 249 -15.27 -5.76 8.19
N LYS A 250 -15.59 -5.50 6.91
CA LYS A 250 -15.10 -6.27 5.74
C LYS A 250 -13.58 -6.26 5.68
N GLU A 251 -12.97 -5.13 6.00
CA GLU A 251 -11.53 -4.90 5.95
C GLU A 251 -10.79 -5.29 7.25
N LYS A 252 -11.54 -5.83 8.22
CA LYS A 252 -11.07 -6.31 9.53
C LYS A 252 -10.26 -5.28 10.32
N THR A 253 -10.73 -4.04 10.36
CA THR A 253 -10.27 -3.05 11.35
C THR A 253 -11.25 -3.00 12.54
N SER A 254 -11.00 -2.13 13.52
CA SER A 254 -11.83 -2.03 14.72
C SER A 254 -12.85 -0.90 14.66
N ARG A 255 -13.97 -1.05 15.36
CA ARG A 255 -14.94 0.03 15.56
C ARG A 255 -14.31 1.27 16.20
N SER A 256 -13.45 1.06 17.21
CA SER A 256 -12.72 2.15 17.87
C SER A 256 -11.83 2.95 16.90
N PHE A 257 -11.24 2.30 15.88
CA PHE A 257 -10.46 2.98 14.85
C PHE A 257 -11.32 3.92 14.00
N VAL A 258 -12.60 3.60 13.81
CA VAL A 258 -13.56 4.39 13.02
C VAL A 258 -14.11 5.56 13.81
N GLU A 259 -14.55 5.31 15.04
CA GLU A 259 -15.26 6.28 15.88
C GLU A 259 -14.30 7.29 16.56
N THR A 260 -13.08 6.87 16.88
CA THR A 260 -12.14 7.74 17.62
C THR A 260 -11.63 8.87 16.73
N ARG A 261 -11.62 10.09 17.28
CA ARG A 261 -11.03 11.26 16.62
C ARG A 261 -9.52 11.15 16.58
N HIS A 262 -8.97 11.21 15.37
CA HIS A 262 -7.54 11.21 15.14
C HIS A 262 -7.17 12.21 14.04
N PRO A 263 -5.89 12.59 13.94
CA PRO A 263 -5.37 13.10 12.68
C PRO A 263 -5.62 12.06 11.59
N ARG A 264 -6.06 12.51 10.41
CA ARG A 264 -6.42 11.62 9.29
C ARG A 264 -5.79 12.11 8.00
N THR A 265 -5.41 11.18 7.16
CA THR A 265 -5.14 11.42 5.74
C THR A 265 -6.17 10.65 4.92
N ALA A 266 -6.74 11.27 3.89
CA ALA A 266 -7.65 10.61 2.98
C ALA A 266 -7.50 11.13 1.56
N ALA A 267 -7.99 10.32 0.62
CA ALA A 267 -8.01 10.60 -0.80
C ALA A 267 -9.43 10.43 -1.34
N ALA A 268 -9.84 11.30 -2.27
CA ALA A 268 -11.17 11.26 -2.87
C ALA A 268 -11.17 11.63 -4.35
N ILE A 269 -12.05 10.99 -5.12
CA ILE A 269 -12.41 11.39 -6.48
C ILE A 269 -13.66 12.24 -6.36
N LEU A 270 -13.65 13.45 -6.94
CA LEU A 270 -14.76 14.40 -6.88
C LEU A 270 -15.65 14.29 -8.14
N LYS A 271 -16.91 14.72 -8.00
CA LYS A 271 -17.91 14.73 -9.08
C LYS A 271 -17.49 15.47 -10.35
N ASP A 272 -16.60 16.46 -10.23
CA ASP A 272 -16.05 17.22 -11.35
C ASP A 272 -14.75 16.63 -11.92
N GLY A 273 -14.41 15.40 -11.54
CA GLY A 273 -13.26 14.66 -12.05
C GLY A 273 -11.91 15.03 -11.40
N LYS A 274 -11.88 16.03 -10.51
CA LYS A 274 -10.67 16.34 -9.75
C LYS A 274 -10.42 15.32 -8.65
N PHE A 275 -9.15 15.16 -8.31
CA PHE A 275 -8.71 14.34 -7.19
C PHE A 275 -8.43 15.23 -5.98
N LEU A 276 -8.84 14.80 -4.80
CA LEU A 276 -8.65 15.53 -3.55
C LEU A 276 -7.75 14.72 -2.62
N MET A 277 -6.65 15.33 -2.21
CA MET A 277 -5.86 14.92 -1.06
C MET A 277 -6.28 15.78 0.13
N ILE A 278 -6.55 15.14 1.28
CA ILE A 278 -6.90 15.85 2.51
C ILE A 278 -6.10 15.32 3.69
N THR A 279 -5.59 16.24 4.51
CA THR A 279 -5.05 15.92 5.84
C THR A 279 -5.83 16.69 6.89
N VAL A 280 -6.14 16.04 7.99
CA VAL A 280 -6.81 16.62 9.16
C VAL A 280 -5.86 16.54 10.33
N ASP A 281 -5.52 17.68 10.92
CA ASP A 281 -4.68 17.72 12.12
C ASP A 281 -5.45 17.20 13.33
N GLY A 282 -4.76 16.72 14.37
CA GLY A 282 -5.42 16.15 15.54
C GLY A 282 -4.50 16.06 16.76
N ARG A 283 -5.08 15.66 17.90
CA ARG A 283 -4.37 15.49 19.19
C ARG A 283 -3.75 16.78 19.73
N THR A 284 -4.34 17.92 19.40
CA THR A 284 -3.94 19.24 19.94
C THR A 284 -5.19 20.02 20.33
N GLU A 285 -5.05 21.04 21.18
CA GLU A 285 -6.16 21.94 21.51
C GLU A 285 -6.69 22.69 20.28
N GLU A 286 -5.81 22.98 19.32
CA GLU A 286 -6.14 23.66 18.07
C GLU A 286 -6.91 22.78 17.07
N SER A 287 -6.78 21.46 17.18
CA SER A 287 -7.48 20.49 16.34
C SER A 287 -7.61 19.15 17.07
N GLY A 288 -8.86 18.75 17.36
CA GLY A 288 -9.18 17.49 18.04
C GLY A 288 -9.08 16.26 17.14
N GLY A 289 -8.82 16.43 15.84
CA GLY A 289 -8.93 15.36 14.84
C GLY A 289 -10.38 15.13 14.43
N ILE A 290 -10.62 14.05 13.68
CA ILE A 290 -11.95 13.71 13.16
C ILE A 290 -12.17 12.19 13.18
N GLY A 291 -13.41 11.78 13.44
CA GLY A 291 -13.86 10.40 13.22
C GLY A 291 -14.11 10.13 11.73
N LEU A 292 -14.10 8.87 11.31
CA LEU A 292 -14.22 8.55 9.89
C LEU A 292 -15.60 8.82 9.30
N GLU A 293 -16.67 8.72 10.11
CA GLU A 293 -18.02 9.09 9.68
C GLU A 293 -18.14 10.57 9.33
N ASP A 294 -17.63 11.44 10.18
CA ASP A 294 -17.68 12.89 9.93
C ASP A 294 -16.73 13.30 8.80
N LEU A 295 -15.59 12.61 8.66
CA LEU A 295 -14.72 12.78 7.50
C LEU A 295 -15.44 12.39 6.20
N ALA A 296 -16.19 11.28 6.18
CA ALA A 296 -16.97 10.87 5.02
C ALA A 296 -18.10 11.87 4.69
N LYS A 297 -18.83 12.37 5.69
CA LYS A 297 -19.84 13.43 5.50
C LYS A 297 -19.22 14.68 4.87
N LEU A 298 -18.07 15.12 5.40
CA LEU A 298 -17.36 16.29 4.87
C LEU A 298 -16.89 16.07 3.43
N LEU A 299 -16.34 14.90 3.12
CA LEU A 299 -15.91 14.56 1.76
C LEU A 299 -17.09 14.57 0.78
N LEU A 300 -18.29 14.10 1.19
CA LEU A 300 -19.51 14.23 0.39
C LEU A 300 -19.90 15.69 0.16
N GLU A 301 -19.79 16.56 1.17
CA GLU A 301 -20.03 18.00 1.00
C GLU A 301 -19.08 18.62 -0.04
N PHE A 302 -17.83 18.16 -0.10
CA PHE A 302 -16.86 18.55 -1.12
C PHE A 302 -17.12 17.91 -2.50
N GLY A 303 -18.14 17.05 -2.60
CA GLY A 303 -18.57 16.40 -3.82
C GLY A 303 -17.82 15.12 -4.14
N ALA A 304 -17.25 14.42 -3.15
CA ALA A 304 -16.63 13.12 -3.36
C ALA A 304 -17.64 12.09 -3.88
N THR A 305 -17.29 11.39 -4.95
CA THR A 305 -18.01 10.20 -5.43
C THR A 305 -17.42 8.93 -4.85
N ASP A 306 -16.11 8.90 -4.65
CA ASP A 306 -15.40 7.76 -4.09
C ASP A 306 -14.29 8.28 -3.19
N ALA A 307 -14.07 7.63 -2.05
CA ALA A 307 -13.04 8.04 -1.11
C ALA A 307 -12.55 6.88 -0.24
N MET A 308 -11.30 6.96 0.17
CA MET A 308 -10.68 6.02 1.10
C MET A 308 -9.82 6.73 2.15
N ASN A 309 -9.73 6.13 3.33
CA ASN A 309 -8.82 6.56 4.38
C ASN A 309 -7.42 5.95 4.15
N LEU A 310 -6.40 6.79 4.29
CA LEU A 310 -4.97 6.43 4.28
C LEU A 310 -4.44 6.36 5.72
N ASP A 311 -3.16 6.05 5.90
CA ASP A 311 -2.58 6.03 7.24
C ASP A 311 -2.71 7.41 7.92
N GLY A 312 -2.96 7.40 9.22
CA GLY A 312 -3.31 8.59 9.99
C GLY A 312 -2.46 8.76 11.24
N GLY A 313 -3.00 9.44 12.24
CA GLY A 313 -2.26 9.72 13.47
C GLY A 313 -1.01 10.53 13.17
N GLY A 314 0.13 10.15 13.78
CA GLY A 314 1.40 10.88 13.59
C GLY A 314 1.94 10.82 12.17
N SER A 315 1.48 9.87 11.35
CA SER A 315 1.86 9.76 9.93
C SER A 315 1.22 10.88 9.08
N THR A 316 0.12 11.47 9.55
CA THR A 316 -0.66 12.49 8.82
C THR A 316 0.21 13.69 8.47
N THR A 317 0.58 13.77 7.19
CA THR A 317 1.45 14.84 6.69
C THR A 317 1.04 15.26 5.30
N MET A 318 0.98 16.57 5.06
CA MET A 318 0.89 17.18 3.74
C MET A 318 2.10 18.07 3.51
N PHE A 319 2.85 17.78 2.46
CA PHE A 319 3.94 18.60 1.94
C PHE A 319 3.44 19.39 0.73
N LEU A 320 3.76 20.67 0.66
CA LEU A 320 3.44 21.55 -0.46
C LEU A 320 4.47 22.66 -0.55
N ASP A 321 5.06 22.83 -1.73
CA ASP A 321 5.96 23.94 -2.06
C ASP A 321 7.11 24.09 -1.05
N GLY A 322 7.85 23.00 -0.85
CA GLY A 322 9.06 22.99 -0.01
C GLY A 322 8.82 22.89 1.50
N LYS A 323 7.56 22.79 1.95
CA LYS A 323 7.23 22.78 3.39
C LYS A 323 6.10 21.83 3.76
N VAL A 324 6.12 21.37 5.00
CA VAL A 324 4.96 20.72 5.63
C VAL A 324 3.92 21.80 5.97
N VAL A 325 2.69 21.64 5.50
CA VAL A 325 1.62 22.65 5.64
C VAL A 325 0.59 22.33 6.72
N ASN A 326 0.57 21.09 7.21
CA ASN A 326 -0.25 20.68 8.34
C ASN A 326 0.59 20.64 9.64
N LYS A 327 -0.03 20.30 10.77
CA LYS A 327 0.66 20.18 12.07
C LYS A 327 0.79 18.70 12.46
N PRO A 328 1.95 18.04 12.21
CA PRO A 328 2.19 16.67 12.65
C PRO A 328 1.93 16.50 14.15
N SER A 329 1.28 15.39 14.52
CA SER A 329 0.78 15.21 15.89
C SER A 329 1.80 14.66 16.88
N ASP A 330 2.90 14.08 16.38
CA ASP A 330 3.91 13.50 17.26
C ASP A 330 4.77 14.61 17.87
N LYS A 331 5.15 14.44 19.13
CA LYS A 331 5.98 15.43 19.86
C LYS A 331 7.35 15.64 19.21
N THR A 332 7.84 14.64 18.48
CA THR A 332 9.11 14.68 17.74
C THR A 332 8.99 15.34 16.36
N GLY A 333 7.80 15.83 15.99
CA GLY A 333 7.53 16.46 14.69
C GLY A 333 6.96 15.48 13.67
N GLU A 334 7.33 15.68 12.41
CA GLU A 334 6.90 14.83 11.29
C GLU A 334 7.37 13.38 11.48
N ARG A 335 6.44 12.43 11.42
CA ARG A 335 6.77 11.01 11.53
C ARG A 335 7.34 10.48 10.22
N LYS A 336 8.31 9.58 10.32
CA LYS A 336 8.77 8.78 9.19
C LYS A 336 7.72 7.73 8.80
N VAL A 337 7.39 7.66 7.51
CA VAL A 337 6.40 6.76 6.92
C VAL A 337 7.06 5.79 5.94
N SER A 338 6.37 4.71 5.56
CA SER A 338 6.83 3.76 4.53
C SER A 338 6.70 4.33 3.13
N ASP A 339 5.60 5.01 2.82
CA ASP A 339 5.30 5.47 1.47
C ASP A 339 4.47 6.75 1.46
N ALA A 340 4.59 7.47 0.35
CA ALA A 340 3.89 8.72 0.10
C ALA A 340 3.32 8.74 -1.33
N ILE A 341 2.20 9.44 -1.51
CA ILE A 341 1.71 9.82 -2.84
C ILE A 341 2.28 11.20 -3.14
N LEU A 342 3.07 11.29 -4.20
CA LEU A 342 3.70 12.53 -4.64
C LEU A 342 2.94 13.14 -5.83
N VAL A 343 3.05 14.46 -5.96
CA VAL A 343 2.43 15.24 -7.04
C VAL A 343 3.51 15.93 -7.84
N PHE A 344 3.54 15.65 -9.14
CA PHE A 344 4.44 16.28 -10.10
C PHE A 344 3.64 17.09 -11.13
N PRO A 345 4.10 18.27 -11.54
CA PRO A 345 3.57 18.92 -12.73
C PRO A 345 3.74 18.00 -13.95
N ARG A 346 2.70 17.85 -14.78
CA ARG A 346 2.88 17.23 -16.09
C ARG A 346 3.74 18.15 -16.95
N LYS A 347 4.85 17.62 -17.44
CA LYS A 347 5.62 18.29 -18.49
C LYS A 347 4.80 18.19 -19.77
N TYR A 348 4.37 19.33 -20.30
CA TYR A 348 3.86 19.39 -21.67
C TYR A 348 5.08 19.18 -22.57
N ASN A 349 5.13 18.04 -23.27
CA ASN A 349 6.11 17.82 -24.32
C ASN A 349 5.75 18.63 -25.56
#